data_AF-A0A3D0D6V5-F1
#
_entry.id   AF-A0A3D0D6V5-F1
#
_cell.length_a   1.000
_cell.length_b   1.000
_cell.length_c   1.000
_cell.angle_alpha   90.00
_cell.angle_beta   90.00
_cell.angle_gamma   90.00
#
_symmetry.space_group_name_H-M   'P 1'
#
loop_
_entity.id
_entity.type
_entity.pdbx_description
1 polymer ?
#
loop_
_entity_poly.entity_id
_entity_poly.type
_entity_poly.pdbx_seq_one_letter_code
_entity_poly.pdbx_strand_id
1 'polypeptide(L)'
;MARKKSALGRGLGALIPTGEGASGSDGGGGAAGTLREVPVGNILPNPRQPRAGINPETLEDLANSIREHGLLQPLIVTQIEDGAVG
;
A
#
# COMPACT_ATOMS: atom_id res chain seq x y z
N MET A 1 27.50 33.32 -14.90
CA MET A 1 26.20 33.73 -15.47
C MET A 1 25.66 32.54 -16.27
N ALA A 2 24.51 31.89 -16.06
CA ALA A 2 23.38 32.03 -15.16
C ALA A 2 22.74 30.62 -15.02
N ARG A 3 22.39 30.18 -13.80
CA ARG A 3 21.59 28.95 -13.62
C ARG A 3 20.15 29.26 -14.03
N LYS A 4 19.61 28.53 -15.02
CA LYS A 4 18.20 28.66 -15.44
C LYS A 4 17.31 28.31 -14.25
N LYS A 5 16.49 29.28 -13.83
CA LYS A 5 15.48 29.11 -12.79
C LYS A 5 14.42 28.14 -13.31
N SER A 6 14.39 26.95 -12.73
CA SER A 6 13.28 26.01 -12.90
C SER A 6 12.04 26.64 -12.25
N ALA A 7 11.16 27.19 -13.09
CA ALA A 7 9.85 27.68 -12.71
C ALA A 7 8.80 26.57 -12.84
N LEU A 8 9.10 25.37 -12.34
CA LEU A 8 8.10 24.35 -12.12
C LEU A 8 7.54 24.58 -10.72
N GLY A 9 6.24 24.85 -10.64
CA GLY A 9 5.54 25.17 -9.40
C GLY A 9 5.93 24.25 -8.25
N ARG A 10 5.83 24.79 -7.03
CA ARG A 10 6.34 24.24 -5.76
C ARG A 10 5.99 22.78 -5.41
N GLY A 11 5.22 22.07 -6.24
CA GLY A 11 4.86 20.66 -6.06
C GLY A 11 5.50 19.67 -7.02
N LEU A 12 5.97 20.08 -8.21
CA LEU A 12 6.45 19.11 -9.22
C LEU A 12 7.88 18.61 -8.97
N GLY A 13 8.73 19.43 -8.33
CA GLY A 13 10.09 19.02 -7.96
C GLY A 13 10.16 17.96 -6.85
N ALA A 14 9.08 17.80 -6.07
CA ALA A 14 8.99 16.80 -4.99
C ALA A 14 8.61 15.40 -5.48
N LEU A 15 8.10 15.30 -6.72
CA LEU A 15 7.64 14.04 -7.32
C LEU A 15 8.69 13.38 -8.23
N ILE A 16 9.78 14.09 -8.54
CA ILE A 16 10.83 13.57 -9.42
C ILE A 16 12.03 13.21 -8.55
N PRO A 17 12.29 11.91 -8.28
CA PRO A 17 13.49 11.49 -7.58
C PRO A 17 14.68 11.86 -8.45
N THR A 18 15.38 12.93 -8.10
CA THR A 18 16.59 13.38 -8.76
C THR A 18 17.77 12.88 -7.94
N GLY A 19 18.47 11.88 -8.49
CA GLY A 19 19.77 11.45 -7.97
C GLY A 19 19.77 10.00 -7.51
N GLU A 20 20.61 9.21 -8.18
CA GLU A 20 20.95 7.82 -7.87
C GLU A 20 21.32 7.60 -6.40
N GLY A 21 20.94 6.43 -5.88
CA GLY A 21 21.57 5.82 -4.70
C GLY A 21 20.65 5.71 -3.49
N ALA A 22 20.25 4.48 -3.19
CA ALA A 22 19.49 4.09 -2.02
C ALA A 22 20.08 4.63 -0.70
N SER A 23 19.20 5.03 0.23
CA SER A 23 19.14 4.54 1.62
C SER A 23 18.53 5.60 2.55
N GLY A 24 17.43 5.24 3.22
CA GLY A 24 17.14 5.70 4.57
C GLY A 24 16.37 7.01 4.77
N SER A 25 15.32 6.87 5.58
CA SER A 25 14.69 7.83 6.50
C SER A 25 13.82 8.97 5.95
N ASP A 26 12.52 8.81 6.26
CA ASP A 26 11.67 9.71 7.05
C ASP A 26 11.30 11.12 6.57
N GLY A 27 9.97 11.28 6.44
CA GLY A 27 9.23 12.53 6.62
C GLY A 27 8.77 13.18 5.30
N GLY A 28 7.50 13.33 4.98
CA GLY A 28 6.23 13.10 5.68
C GLY A 28 5.13 13.87 4.94
N GLY A 29 3.88 13.40 5.00
CA GLY A 29 2.72 14.26 4.69
C GLY A 29 1.54 13.62 3.95
N GLY A 30 0.82 12.72 4.62
CA GLY A 30 -0.59 12.45 4.33
C GLY A 30 -0.90 10.99 4.05
N ALA A 31 -1.45 10.27 5.04
CA ALA A 31 -2.30 9.06 5.03
C ALA A 31 -2.31 8.13 3.79
N ALA A 32 -1.21 8.02 3.05
CA ALA A 32 -0.99 7.06 1.99
C ALA A 32 -0.20 5.93 2.64
N GLY A 33 -0.89 4.81 2.89
CA GLY A 33 -0.32 3.66 3.58
C GLY A 33 1.03 3.28 2.99
N THR A 34 2.03 3.12 3.85
CA THR A 34 3.33 2.59 3.45
C THR A 34 3.18 1.13 3.05
N LEU A 35 3.75 0.72 1.92
CA LEU A 35 3.82 -0.69 1.56
C LEU A 35 4.65 -1.44 2.62
N ARG A 36 4.07 -2.47 3.22
CA ARG A 36 4.70 -3.27 4.27
C ARG A 36 4.30 -4.73 4.14
N GLU A 37 5.23 -5.63 4.44
CA GLU A 37 4.93 -7.05 4.63
C GLU A 37 4.35 -7.29 6.03
N VAL A 38 3.19 -7.95 6.07
CA VAL A 38 2.46 -8.27 7.30
C VAL A 38 2.24 -9.79 7.36
N PRO A 39 2.56 -10.46 8.48
CA PRO A 39 2.23 -11.87 8.66
C PRO A 39 0.72 -12.09 8.52
N VAL A 40 0.31 -13.08 7.72
CA VAL A 40 -1.12 -13.37 7.45
C VAL A 40 -1.90 -13.65 8.75
N GLY A 41 -1.26 -14.30 9.74
CA GLY A 41 -1.87 -14.59 11.04
C GLY A 41 -2.20 -13.35 11.89
N ASN A 42 -1.67 -12.18 11.54
CA ASN A 42 -1.98 -10.91 12.22
C ASN A 42 -3.13 -10.15 11.53
N ILE A 43 -3.71 -10.69 10.45
CA ILE A 43 -4.79 -10.07 9.69
C ILE A 43 -6.12 -10.67 10.17
N LEU A 44 -7.03 -9.81 10.61
CA LEU A 44 -8.38 -10.20 10.99
C LEU A 44 -9.37 -9.92 9.86
N PRO A 45 -10.42 -10.74 9.70
CA PRO A 45 -11.50 -10.44 8.77
C PRO A 45 -12.16 -9.08 9.08
N ASN A 46 -12.54 -8.34 8.05
CA ASN A 46 -13.28 -7.09 8.23
C ASN A 46 -14.69 -7.40 8.80
N PRO A 47 -15.04 -6.96 10.03
CA PRO A 47 -16.36 -7.21 10.63
C PRO A 47 -17.49 -6.52 9.86
N ARG A 48 -17.17 -5.48 9.08
CA ARG A 48 -18.12 -4.72 8.24
C ARG A 48 -18.04 -5.12 6.77
N GLN A 49 -17.61 -6.34 6.47
CA GLN A 49 -17.48 -6.84 5.10
C GLN A 49 -18.83 -6.78 4.35
N PRO A 50 -19.00 -5.92 3.33
CA PRO A 50 -20.26 -5.80 2.61
C PRO A 50 -20.53 -6.99 1.68
N ARG A 51 -19.50 -7.73 1.28
CA ARG A 51 -19.65 -8.91 0.41
C ARG A 51 -20.10 -10.12 1.25
N ALA A 52 -21.37 -10.51 1.12
CA ALA A 52 -22.00 -11.55 1.93
C ALA A 52 -22.04 -12.96 1.30
N GLY A 53 -21.29 -13.22 0.23
CA GLY A 53 -21.23 -14.54 -0.40
C GLY A 53 -20.06 -14.63 -1.38
N ILE A 54 -19.20 -15.61 -1.17
CA ILE A 54 -18.07 -15.94 -2.05
C ILE A 54 -18.35 -17.33 -2.62
N ASN A 55 -18.33 -17.46 -3.94
CA ASN A 55 -18.48 -18.77 -4.58
C ASN A 55 -17.19 -19.58 -4.32
N PRO A 56 -17.29 -20.80 -3.76
CA PRO A 56 -16.12 -21.62 -3.43
C PRO A 56 -15.22 -21.92 -4.65
N GLU A 57 -15.81 -22.17 -5.83
CA GLU A 57 -15.03 -22.44 -7.05
C GLU A 57 -14.18 -21.21 -7.43
N THR A 58 -14.78 -20.02 -7.41
CA THR A 58 -14.06 -18.78 -7.73
C THR A 58 -12.99 -18.43 -6.69
N LEU A 59 -13.16 -18.86 -5.44
CA LEU A 59 -12.16 -18.66 -4.39
C LEU A 59 -10.97 -19.58 -4.61
N GLU A 60 -11.21 -20.82 -5.05
CA GLU A 60 -10.17 -21.78 -5.37
C GLU A 60 -9.35 -21.35 -6.59
N ASP A 61 -10.02 -20.83 -7.62
CA ASP A 61 -9.37 -20.22 -8.78
C ASP A 61 -8.48 -19.04 -8.39
N LEU A 62 -8.96 -18.15 -7.52
CA LEU A 62 -8.18 -17.02 -7.01
C LEU A 62 -6.96 -17.51 -6.22
N ALA A 63 -7.13 -18.54 -5.38
CA ALA A 63 -6.02 -19.11 -4.62
C ALA A 63 -4.96 -19.72 -5.53
N ASN A 64 -5.36 -20.43 -6.60
CA ASN A 64 -4.44 -20.95 -7.61
C ASN A 64 -3.70 -19.83 -8.33
N SER A 65 -4.42 -18.78 -8.74
CA SER A 65 -3.82 -17.60 -9.38
C SER A 65 -2.77 -16.92 -8.49
N ILE A 66 -3.07 -16.74 -7.19
CA ILE A 66 -2.12 -16.17 -6.22
C ILE A 66 -0.90 -17.07 -6.02
N ARG A 67 -1.04 -18.40 -6.07
CA ARG A 67 0.12 -19.33 -5.97
C ARG A 67 1.04 -19.22 -7.18
N GLU A 68 0.48 -19.03 -8.36
CA GLU A 68 1.25 -18.95 -9.62
C GLU A 68 1.91 -17.58 -9.82
N HIS A 69 1.18 -16.49 -9.55
CA HIS A 69 1.60 -15.13 -9.90
C HIS A 69 1.92 -14.25 -8.68
N GLY A 70 1.62 -14.73 -7.48
CA GLY A 70 1.67 -13.92 -6.25
C GLY A 70 0.50 -12.95 -6.11
N LEU A 71 0.55 -12.11 -5.09
CA LEU A 71 -0.39 -11.00 -4.91
C LEU A 71 -0.02 -9.84 -5.83
N LEU A 72 -0.79 -9.64 -6.89
CA LEU A 72 -0.57 -8.53 -7.84
C LEU A 72 -0.87 -7.16 -7.22
N GLN A 73 -1.82 -7.12 -6.29
CA GLN A 73 -2.26 -5.89 -5.63
C GLN A 73 -2.07 -6.03 -4.12
N PRO A 74 -1.42 -5.05 -3.47
CA PRO A 74 -1.34 -5.02 -2.01
C PRO A 74 -2.72 -4.94 -1.37
N LEU A 75 -2.89 -5.60 -0.23
CA LEU A 75 -4.09 -5.49 0.58
C LEU A 75 -4.06 -4.19 1.39
N ILE A 76 -5.22 -3.55 1.51
CA ILE A 76 -5.40 -2.40 2.40
C ILE A 76 -5.81 -2.93 3.76
N VAL A 77 -5.05 -2.56 4.78
CA VAL A 77 -5.31 -2.93 6.18
C VAL A 77 -5.24 -1.69 7.06
N THR A 78 -5.97 -1.74 8.17
CA THR A 78 -5.91 -0.72 9.23
C THR A 78 -5.39 -1.40 10.49
N GLN A 79 -4.52 -0.72 11.24
CA GLN A 79 -4.09 -1.23 12.54
C GLN A 79 -5.26 -1.22 13.51
N ILE A 80 -5.39 -2.31 14.26
CA ILE A 80 -6.37 -2.42 15.34
C ILE A 80 -5.58 -2.19 16.63
N GLU A 81 -5.87 -1.10 17.33
CA GLU A 81 -5.37 -0.91 18.70
C GLU A 81 -6.18 -1.84 19.63
N ASP A 82 -5.51 -2.58 20.50
CA ASP A 82 -6.14 -3.41 21.54
C ASP A 82 -7.09 -2.54 22.39
N GLY A 83 -8.37 -2.51 22.02
CA GLY A 83 -9.40 -1.69 22.68
C GLY A 83 -10.34 -0.90 21.75
N ALA A 84 -10.05 -0.80 20.45
CA ALA A 84 -10.95 -0.13 19.50
C ALA A 84 -11.78 -1.16 18.71
N VAL A 85 -13.10 -1.14 18.94
CA VAL A 85 -14.10 -1.83 18.12
C VAL A 85 -13.97 -1.44 16.64
N GLY A 86 -13.89 -2.45 15.77
CA GLY A 86 -13.62 -2.31 14.32
C GLY A 86 -14.76 -1.78 13.45
#